data_AF-A0A847NMG2-F1
#
_entry.id   AF-A0A847NMG2-F1
#
_cell.length_a   1.000
_cell.length_b   1.000
_cell.length_c   1.000
_cell.angle_alpha   90.00
_cell.angle_beta   90.00
_cell.angle_gamma   90.00
#
_symmetry.space_group_name_H-M   'P 1'
#
loop_
_entity.id
_entity.type
_entity.pdbx_description
1 polymer ?
#
loop_
_entity_poly.entity_id
_entity_poly.type
_entity_poly.pdbx_seq_one_letter_code
_entity_poly.pdbx_strand_id
1 'polypeptide(L)'
;MVKLVLAGSQYMTNKTYPNMTLVERERLVRKKLKSYKRAAMIEGAGTGDGGFLMGLADFSLLLGIKIKLLYEIASIYGFNIRDFRERLYILNIFQLAFSSQERMNEVFTKMENWEEYSKNLPVSMNQFDWRTFQQEYRDYIDLAKLAQMLPGVGAVIGFYTNGKLIDKLGETAMNSYRMRILK
;
A
#
# COMPACT_ATOMS: atom_id res chain seq x y z
N MET A 1 -11.24 7.47 6.96
CA MET A 1 -10.59 7.53 5.63
C MET A 1 -10.12 6.16 5.16
N VAL A 2 -9.34 5.39 5.94
CA VAL A 2 -8.87 4.05 5.55
C VAL A 2 -10.03 3.08 5.23
N LYS A 3 -11.09 3.09 6.05
CA LYS A 3 -12.33 2.33 5.78
C LYS A 3 -12.92 2.63 4.40
N LEU A 4 -12.90 3.89 3.95
CA LEU A 4 -13.46 4.31 2.67
C LEU A 4 -12.60 3.83 1.49
N VAL A 5 -11.27 3.86 1.62
CA VAL A 5 -10.35 3.30 0.62
C VAL A 5 -10.50 1.78 0.49
N LEU A 6 -10.68 1.08 1.61
CA LEU A 6 -10.88 -0.38 1.66
C LEU A 6 -12.31 -0.83 1.29
N ALA A 7 -13.29 0.04 1.47
CA ALA A 7 -14.64 -0.17 0.95
C ALA A 7 -14.63 0.03 -0.57
N GLY A 8 -14.02 1.11 -1.07
CA GLY A 8 -13.87 1.35 -2.51
C GLY A 8 -13.15 0.22 -3.25
N SER A 9 -12.18 -0.43 -2.59
CA SER A 9 -11.44 -1.53 -3.18
C SER A 9 -12.27 -2.79 -3.45
N GLN A 10 -13.43 -2.97 -2.82
CA GLN A 10 -14.33 -4.08 -3.11
C GLN A 10 -14.91 -4.02 -4.53
N TYR A 11 -14.92 -2.82 -5.12
CA TYR A 11 -15.36 -2.56 -6.49
C TYR A 11 -14.21 -2.59 -7.51
N MET A 12 -12.97 -2.82 -7.07
CA MET A 12 -11.85 -2.96 -7.99
C MET A 12 -11.86 -4.35 -8.62
N THR A 13 -11.56 -4.37 -9.92
CA THR A 13 -11.55 -5.60 -10.71
C THR A 13 -10.51 -6.58 -10.16
N ASN A 14 -10.97 -7.74 -9.68
CA ASN A 14 -10.07 -8.83 -9.27
C ASN A 14 -9.56 -9.53 -10.53
N LYS A 15 -8.44 -9.03 -11.07
CA LYS A 15 -7.85 -9.57 -12.29
C LYS A 15 -7.01 -10.79 -11.93
N THR A 16 -7.47 -11.97 -12.35
CA THR A 16 -6.75 -13.23 -12.14
C THR A 16 -5.68 -13.42 -13.22
N TYR A 17 -4.52 -13.90 -12.80
CA TYR A 17 -3.38 -14.21 -13.66
C TYR A 17 -3.02 -15.70 -13.52
N PRO A 18 -3.77 -16.62 -14.16
CA PRO A 18 -3.50 -18.05 -14.05
C PRO A 18 -2.16 -18.40 -14.70
N ASN A 19 -1.51 -19.46 -14.20
CA ASN A 19 -0.37 -20.14 -14.82
C ASN A 19 0.89 -19.28 -15.07
N MET A 20 1.11 -18.21 -14.29
CA MET A 20 2.38 -17.46 -14.32
C MET A 20 3.39 -18.01 -13.31
N THR A 21 4.62 -18.23 -13.77
CA THR A 21 5.80 -18.47 -12.92
C THR A 21 6.11 -17.26 -12.03
N LEU A 22 6.85 -17.46 -10.94
CA LEU A 22 7.27 -16.35 -10.07
C LEU A 22 8.02 -15.25 -10.85
N VAL A 23 8.92 -15.64 -11.76
CA VAL A 23 9.69 -14.69 -12.59
C VAL A 23 8.78 -13.83 -13.48
N GLU A 24 7.76 -14.44 -14.10
CA GLU A 24 6.79 -13.73 -14.94
C GLU A 24 5.93 -12.76 -14.11
N ARG A 25 5.48 -13.21 -12.93
CA ARG A 25 4.73 -12.38 -11.97
C ARG A 25 5.55 -11.16 -11.60
N GLU A 26 6.80 -11.33 -11.22
CA GLU A 26 7.66 -10.20 -10.83
C GLU A 26 7.97 -9.26 -12.00
N ARG A 27 8.16 -9.79 -13.21
CA ARG A 27 8.33 -8.96 -14.41
C ARG A 27 7.09 -8.09 -14.64
N LEU A 28 5.90 -8.66 -14.46
CA LEU A 28 4.64 -7.94 -14.56
C LEU A 28 4.50 -6.89 -13.45
N VAL A 29 4.83 -7.22 -12.20
CA VAL A 29 4.85 -6.26 -11.08
C VAL A 29 5.77 -5.07 -11.40
N ARG A 30 7.01 -5.32 -11.85
CA ARG A 30 7.95 -4.25 -12.24
C ARG A 30 7.42 -3.37 -13.37
N LYS A 31 6.71 -3.96 -14.35
CA LYS A 31 6.04 -3.19 -15.41
C LYS A 31 4.94 -2.28 -14.85
N LYS A 32 4.12 -2.79 -13.92
CA LYS A 32 3.08 -2.00 -13.25
C LYS A 32 3.66 -0.90 -12.39
N LEU A 33 4.70 -1.18 -11.61
CA LEU A 33 5.41 -0.19 -10.79
C LEU A 33 5.88 1.01 -11.62
N LYS A 34 6.43 0.80 -12.82
CA LYS A 34 6.80 1.90 -13.73
C LYS A 34 5.61 2.80 -14.08
N SER A 35 4.44 2.25 -14.34
CA SER A 35 3.22 3.02 -14.63
C SER A 35 2.74 3.81 -13.41
N TYR A 36 2.69 3.19 -12.23
CA TYR A 36 2.28 3.84 -10.99
C TYR A 36 3.26 4.93 -10.55
N LYS A 37 4.56 4.71 -10.74
CA LYS A 37 5.60 5.70 -10.49
C LYS A 37 5.44 6.93 -11.37
N ARG A 38 5.15 6.75 -12.66
CA ARG A 38 4.85 7.86 -13.58
C ARG A 38 3.61 8.64 -13.13
N ALA A 39 2.55 7.95 -12.73
CA ALA A 39 1.33 8.61 -12.23
C ALA A 39 1.62 9.45 -10.97
N ALA A 40 2.33 8.89 -9.99
CA ALA A 40 2.71 9.59 -8.75
C ALA A 40 3.70 10.75 -8.98
N MET A 41 4.55 10.65 -10.01
CA MET A 41 5.45 11.73 -10.42
C MET A 41 4.71 12.89 -11.10
N ILE A 42 3.71 12.59 -11.94
CA ILE A 42 2.86 13.61 -12.59
C ILE A 42 2.04 14.36 -11.53
N GLU A 43 1.49 13.64 -10.55
CA GLU A 43 0.78 14.20 -9.40
C GLU A 43 1.68 15.13 -8.57
N GLY A 44 2.98 14.81 -8.43
CA GLY A 44 3.95 15.65 -7.72
C GLY A 44 4.56 16.81 -8.53
N ALA A 45 4.47 16.80 -9.87
CA ALA A 45 5.04 17.82 -10.75
C ALA A 45 4.02 18.89 -11.18
N GLY A 46 2.73 18.53 -11.31
CA GLY A 46 1.66 19.45 -11.69
C GLY A 46 1.32 20.53 -10.66
N THR A 47 1.89 20.45 -9.46
CA THR A 47 1.64 21.35 -8.32
C THR A 47 2.72 22.43 -8.13
N GLY A 48 3.76 22.46 -8.98
CA GLY A 48 4.94 23.31 -8.81
C GLY A 48 4.78 24.79 -9.17
N ASP A 49 3.96 25.11 -10.18
CA ASP A 49 3.82 26.50 -10.70
C ASP A 49 2.38 27.07 -10.64
N GLY A 50 1.40 26.39 -10.03
CA GLY A 50 0.01 26.88 -10.07
C GLY A 50 -1.04 26.26 -9.13
N GLY A 51 -0.69 25.68 -7.98
CA GLY A 51 -1.67 24.89 -7.23
C GLY A 51 -1.47 24.75 -5.72
N PHE A 52 -1.27 25.85 -5.00
CA PHE A 52 -1.26 25.86 -3.53
C PHE A 52 -2.64 25.55 -2.87
N LEU A 53 -3.68 25.19 -3.65
CA LEU A 53 -5.05 25.04 -3.13
C LEU A 53 -5.58 23.59 -3.01
N MET A 54 -4.75 22.54 -3.15
CA MET A 54 -5.22 21.12 -3.06
C MET A 54 -4.58 20.23 -1.97
N GLY A 55 -3.82 20.78 -1.03
CA GLY A 55 -3.01 20.00 -0.07
C GLY A 55 -3.72 18.98 0.85
N LEU A 56 -5.06 19.03 0.98
CA LEU A 56 -5.84 18.03 1.75
C LEU A 56 -6.56 16.99 0.87
N ALA A 57 -6.84 17.30 -0.40
CA ALA A 57 -7.46 16.37 -1.34
C ALA A 57 -6.47 15.28 -1.78
N ASP A 58 -5.18 15.64 -1.87
CA ASP A 58 -4.13 14.77 -2.42
C ASP A 58 -3.70 13.63 -1.48
N PHE A 59 -3.83 13.79 -0.15
CA PHE A 59 -3.44 12.72 0.78
C PHE A 59 -4.29 11.45 0.57
N SER A 60 -5.60 11.61 0.38
CA SER A 60 -6.51 10.49 0.16
C SER A 60 -6.32 9.87 -1.22
N LEU A 61 -6.01 10.70 -2.23
CA LEU A 61 -5.77 10.27 -3.59
C LEU A 61 -4.47 9.46 -3.71
N LEU A 62 -3.36 9.98 -3.18
CA LEU A 62 -2.06 9.33 -3.17
C LEU A 62 -2.09 8.02 -2.36
N LEU A 63 -2.80 8.01 -1.24
CA LEU A 63 -3.07 6.77 -0.48
C LEU A 63 -3.87 5.78 -1.33
N GLY A 64 -4.89 6.23 -2.04
CA GLY A 64 -5.68 5.42 -2.96
C GLY A 64 -4.83 4.78 -4.06
N ILE A 65 -3.91 5.53 -4.67
CA ILE A 65 -2.98 5.02 -5.70
C ILE A 65 -2.07 3.92 -5.12
N LYS A 66 -1.51 4.14 -3.93
CA LYS A 66 -0.65 3.15 -3.24
C LYS A 66 -1.41 1.87 -2.90
N ILE A 67 -2.60 2.01 -2.34
CA ILE A 67 -3.45 0.86 -2.01
C ILE A 67 -3.86 0.11 -3.28
N LYS A 68 -4.23 0.81 -4.36
CA LYS A 68 -4.54 0.20 -5.66
C LYS A 68 -3.36 -0.56 -6.24
N LEU A 69 -2.14 -0.02 -6.14
CA LEU A 69 -0.92 -0.73 -6.51
C LEU A 69 -0.77 -2.04 -5.72
N LEU A 70 -0.94 -2.01 -4.40
CA LEU A 70 -0.84 -3.21 -3.56
C LEU A 70 -1.87 -4.28 -3.95
N TYR A 71 -3.09 -3.88 -4.30
CA TYR A 71 -4.12 -4.78 -4.80
C TYR A 71 -3.76 -5.40 -6.15
N GLU A 72 -3.19 -4.63 -7.07
CA GLU A 72 -2.69 -5.18 -8.33
C GLU A 72 -1.57 -6.20 -8.08
N ILE A 73 -0.63 -5.88 -7.20
CA ILE A 73 0.46 -6.80 -6.83
C ILE A 73 -0.11 -8.08 -6.23
N ALA A 74 -1.02 -7.99 -5.26
CA ALA A 74 -1.70 -9.14 -4.65
C ALA A 74 -2.34 -10.05 -5.71
N SER A 75 -3.05 -9.44 -6.66
CA SER A 75 -3.73 -10.15 -7.75
C SER A 75 -2.74 -10.84 -8.70
N ILE A 76 -1.61 -10.20 -9.01
CA ILE A 76 -0.52 -10.80 -9.80
C ILE A 76 0.10 -12.00 -9.08
N TYR A 77 0.22 -11.92 -7.74
CA TYR A 77 0.63 -13.04 -6.91
C TYR A 77 -0.49 -14.06 -6.63
N GLY A 78 -1.67 -13.90 -7.23
CA GLY A 78 -2.77 -14.86 -7.14
C GLY A 78 -3.57 -14.81 -5.84
N PHE A 79 -3.39 -13.78 -5.02
CA PHE A 79 -4.14 -13.60 -3.78
C PHE A 79 -5.48 -12.91 -4.02
N ASN A 80 -6.52 -13.39 -3.32
CA ASN A 80 -7.87 -12.90 -3.51
C ASN A 80 -8.10 -11.58 -2.75
N ILE A 81 -8.02 -10.47 -3.48
CA ILE A 81 -8.25 -9.12 -2.93
C ILE A 81 -9.69 -8.87 -2.42
N ARG A 82 -10.63 -9.76 -2.75
CA ARG A 82 -11.99 -9.71 -2.20
C ARG A 82 -12.04 -10.25 -0.77
N ASP A 83 -11.14 -11.14 -0.37
CA ASP A 83 -11.03 -11.62 1.02
C ASP A 83 -10.64 -10.44 1.92
N PHE A 84 -11.43 -10.19 2.96
CA PHE A 84 -11.17 -9.12 3.91
C PHE A 84 -9.83 -9.27 4.62
N ARG A 85 -9.40 -10.50 4.91
CA ARG A 85 -8.10 -10.77 5.53
C ARG A 85 -6.97 -10.39 4.58
N GLU A 86 -7.12 -10.61 3.28
CA GLU A 86 -6.12 -10.16 2.29
C GLU A 86 -6.01 -8.62 2.26
N ARG A 87 -7.13 -7.91 2.44
CA ARG A 87 -7.10 -6.44 2.58
C ARG A 87 -6.35 -6.01 3.84
N LEU A 88 -6.52 -6.73 4.95
CA LEU A 88 -5.74 -6.49 6.17
C LEU A 88 -4.26 -6.82 5.97
N TYR A 89 -3.92 -7.86 5.19
CA TYR A 89 -2.53 -8.17 4.82
C TYR A 89 -1.88 -7.00 4.08
N ILE A 90 -2.58 -6.45 3.09
CA ILE A 90 -2.15 -5.29 2.31
C ILE A 90 -1.88 -4.06 3.19
N LEU A 91 -2.69 -3.83 4.22
CA LEU A 91 -2.45 -2.75 5.18
C LEU A 91 -1.19 -2.97 6.03
N ASN A 92 -0.86 -4.22 6.36
CA ASN A 92 0.37 -4.56 7.05
C ASN A 92 1.60 -4.36 6.12
N ILE A 93 1.49 -4.69 4.82
CA ILE A 93 2.54 -4.34 3.83
C ILE A 93 2.81 -2.83 3.82
N PHE A 94 1.75 -2.03 3.87
CA PHE A 94 1.89 -0.57 3.91
C PHE A 94 2.61 -0.11 5.19
N GLN A 95 2.28 -0.69 6.35
CA GLN A 95 2.97 -0.42 7.62
C GLN A 95 4.46 -0.84 7.54
N LEU A 96 4.77 -2.02 7.01
CA LEU A 96 6.16 -2.45 6.79
C LEU A 96 6.96 -1.45 5.94
N ALA A 97 6.32 -0.84 4.94
CA ALA A 97 7.00 0.10 4.07
C ALA A 97 7.26 1.46 4.73
N PHE A 98 6.39 1.91 5.65
CA PHE A 98 6.36 3.33 6.06
C PHE A 98 6.35 3.60 7.56
N SER A 99 6.23 2.60 8.43
CA SER A 99 6.24 2.77 9.88
C SER A 99 7.65 3.02 10.46
N SER A 100 7.74 3.29 11.77
CA SER A 100 9.00 3.31 12.52
C SER A 100 9.67 1.92 12.52
N GLN A 101 10.97 1.84 12.83
CA GLN A 101 11.68 0.55 12.85
C GLN A 101 11.12 -0.42 13.88
N GLU A 102 10.79 0.07 15.08
CA GLU A 102 10.16 -0.71 16.14
C GLU A 102 8.85 -1.34 15.65
N ARG A 103 7.97 -0.53 15.06
CA ARG A 103 6.69 -1.01 14.54
C ARG A 103 6.86 -1.93 13.33
N MET A 104 7.83 -1.67 12.47
CA MET A 104 8.16 -2.57 11.36
C MET A 104 8.51 -3.97 11.87
N ASN A 105 9.28 -4.10 12.96
CA ASN A 105 9.63 -5.40 13.54
C ASN A 105 8.39 -6.15 14.07
N GLU A 106 7.47 -5.43 14.74
CA GLU A 106 6.20 -6.02 15.21
C GLU A 106 5.34 -6.52 14.06
N VAL A 107 5.19 -5.71 13.02
CA VAL A 107 4.39 -6.06 11.83
C VAL A 107 5.05 -7.20 11.07
N PHE A 108 6.38 -7.21 10.98
CA PHE A 108 7.12 -8.28 10.33
C PHE A 108 6.85 -9.63 11.01
N THR A 109 6.92 -9.68 12.34
CA THR A 109 6.64 -10.89 13.13
C THR A 109 5.21 -11.41 12.89
N LYS A 110 4.23 -10.50 12.80
CA LYS A 110 2.83 -10.84 12.48
C LYS A 110 2.70 -11.40 11.05
N MET A 111 3.35 -10.77 10.08
CA MET A 111 3.28 -11.17 8.68
C MET A 111 4.05 -12.45 8.38
N GLU A 112 5.16 -12.68 9.08
CA GLU A 112 5.88 -13.95 9.05
C GLU A 112 4.97 -15.09 9.52
N ASN A 113 4.08 -14.88 10.49
CA ASN A 113 3.13 -15.89 10.95
C ASN A 113 1.69 -15.66 10.45
N TRP A 114 1.55 -15.09 9.24
CA TRP A 114 0.27 -14.60 8.74
C TRP A 114 -0.83 -15.66 8.69
N GLU A 115 -0.52 -16.90 8.30
CA GLU A 115 -1.53 -17.96 8.17
C GLU A 115 -2.22 -18.23 9.51
N GLU A 116 -1.46 -18.32 10.60
CA GLU A 116 -1.99 -18.52 11.94
C GLU A 116 -2.67 -17.24 12.47
N TYR A 117 -2.01 -16.10 12.31
CA TYR A 117 -2.55 -14.81 12.73
C TYR A 117 -3.91 -14.50 12.07
N SER A 118 -4.06 -14.83 10.78
CA SER A 118 -5.25 -14.55 9.99
C SER A 118 -6.50 -15.34 10.43
N LYS A 119 -6.33 -16.44 11.17
CA LYS A 119 -7.45 -17.23 11.73
C LYS A 119 -8.17 -16.48 12.85
N ASN A 120 -7.44 -15.63 13.58
CA ASN A 120 -7.98 -14.81 14.66
C ASN A 120 -8.54 -13.47 14.18
N LEU A 121 -8.40 -13.16 12.88
CA LEU A 121 -8.96 -11.95 12.30
C LEU A 121 -10.44 -12.15 11.95
N PRO A 122 -11.27 -11.11 12.10
CA PRO A 122 -12.66 -11.19 11.68
C PRO A 122 -12.76 -11.44 10.19
N VAL A 123 -13.76 -12.24 9.80
CA VAL A 123 -13.99 -12.63 8.39
C VAL A 123 -14.68 -11.52 7.60
N SER A 124 -15.29 -10.54 8.28
CA SER A 124 -16.04 -9.46 7.64
C SER A 124 -15.70 -8.08 8.20
N MET A 125 -15.85 -7.07 7.33
CA MET A 125 -15.64 -5.66 7.64
C MET A 125 -16.54 -5.12 8.76
N ASN A 126 -17.69 -5.76 9.02
CA ASN A 126 -18.67 -5.32 10.01
C ASN A 126 -18.28 -5.65 11.45
N GLN A 127 -17.44 -6.66 11.64
CA GLN A 127 -16.97 -7.12 12.96
C GLN A 127 -15.58 -6.56 13.31
N PHE A 128 -14.98 -5.79 12.41
CA PHE A 128 -13.66 -5.23 12.59
C PHE A 128 -13.73 -3.88 13.29
N ASP A 129 -12.94 -3.71 14.35
CA ASP A 129 -12.83 -2.44 15.06
C ASP A 129 -12.03 -1.42 14.24
N TRP A 130 -12.77 -0.75 13.35
CA TRP A 130 -12.23 0.32 12.49
C TRP A 130 -11.71 1.51 13.27
N ARG A 131 -12.24 1.77 14.46
CA ARG A 131 -11.86 2.96 15.23
C ARG A 131 -10.48 2.76 15.81
N THR A 132 -10.28 1.66 16.52
CA THR A 132 -8.98 1.27 17.07
C THR A 132 -7.96 1.12 15.96
N PHE A 133 -8.29 0.41 14.88
CA PHE A 133 -7.39 0.25 13.74
C PHE A 133 -7.02 1.59 13.08
N GLN A 134 -7.96 2.54 12.95
CA GLN A 134 -7.65 3.83 12.35
C GLN A 134 -6.77 4.71 13.26
N GLN A 135 -6.94 4.61 14.58
CA GLN A 135 -6.07 5.29 15.56
C GLN A 135 -4.67 4.70 15.48
N GLU A 136 -4.57 3.39 15.66
CA GLU A 136 -3.36 2.61 15.49
C GLU A 136 -2.64 2.92 14.17
N TYR A 137 -3.33 2.84 13.04
CA TYR A 137 -2.77 3.15 11.72
C TYR A 137 -2.18 4.56 11.63
N ARG A 138 -2.82 5.56 12.26
CA ARG A 138 -2.29 6.93 12.30
C ARG A 138 -1.09 7.07 13.22
N ASP A 139 -1.09 6.37 14.35
CA ASP A 139 -0.02 6.42 15.34
C ASP A 139 1.21 5.63 14.85
N TYR A 140 0.99 4.56 14.10
CA TYR A 140 2.01 3.67 13.56
C TYR A 140 2.68 4.19 12.31
N ILE A 141 1.99 5.01 11.52
CA ILE A 141 2.67 5.73 10.46
C ILE A 141 3.19 7.01 11.09
N ASP A 142 4.51 7.08 11.18
CA ASP A 142 5.22 8.27 11.62
C ASP A 142 4.66 9.50 10.89
N LEU A 143 3.97 10.37 11.64
CA LEU A 143 3.35 11.59 11.14
C LEU A 143 4.39 12.50 10.45
N ALA A 144 5.67 12.42 10.81
CA ALA A 144 6.75 13.10 10.11
C ALA A 144 7.06 12.47 8.74
N LYS A 145 6.93 11.14 8.61
CA LYS A 145 6.99 10.46 7.30
C LYS A 145 5.75 10.75 6.45
N LEU A 146 4.57 10.87 7.05
CA LEU A 146 3.35 11.36 6.38
C LEU A 146 3.49 12.82 5.93
N ALA A 147 4.13 13.68 6.73
CA ALA A 147 4.42 15.06 6.37
C ALA A 147 5.47 15.17 5.25
N GLN A 148 6.47 14.28 5.20
CA GLN A 148 7.38 14.13 4.06
C GLN A 148 6.69 13.63 2.78
N MET A 149 5.48 13.08 2.90
CA MET A 149 4.63 12.63 1.78
C MET A 149 3.69 13.74 1.27
N LEU A 150 3.64 14.90 1.93
CA LEU A 150 2.93 16.09 1.44
C LEU A 150 3.88 16.91 0.54
N PRO A 151 3.49 17.22 -0.70
CA PRO A 151 4.27 18.14 -1.54
C PRO A 151 4.24 19.53 -0.87
N GLY A 152 5.41 20.06 -0.51
CA GLY A 152 5.49 21.32 0.25
C GLY A 152 6.86 21.72 0.79
N VAL A 153 7.84 20.81 0.80
CA VAL A 153 9.26 21.18 1.01
C VAL A 153 10.01 21.00 -0.30
N GLY A 154 9.86 21.99 -1.19
CA GLY A 154 10.58 22.10 -2.47
C GLY A 154 10.01 21.25 -3.60
N ALA A 155 9.47 21.88 -4.63
CA ALA A 155 8.96 21.25 -5.87
C ALA A 155 10.02 20.35 -6.57
N VAL A 156 11.31 20.60 -6.33
CA VAL A 156 12.43 19.78 -6.84
C VAL A 156 12.63 18.48 -6.04
N ILE A 157 12.28 18.46 -4.75
CA ILE A 157 12.46 17.32 -3.85
C ILE A 157 11.22 16.39 -3.92
N GLY A 158 10.02 16.94 -4.09
CA GLY A 158 8.74 16.19 -4.19
C GLY A 158 8.65 15.22 -5.38
N PHE A 159 9.22 15.60 -6.54
CA PHE A 159 9.25 14.76 -7.75
C PHE A 159 10.00 13.44 -7.55
N TYR A 160 11.11 13.49 -6.80
CA TYR A 160 11.97 12.33 -6.58
C TYR A 160 11.52 11.48 -5.38
N THR A 161 10.91 12.10 -4.37
CA THR A 161 10.45 11.40 -3.16
C THR A 161 9.24 10.50 -3.44
N ASN A 162 8.22 10.97 -4.17
CA ASN A 162 7.02 10.16 -4.45
C ASN A 162 7.33 8.90 -5.27
N GLY A 163 8.21 9.01 -6.26
CA GLY A 163 8.66 7.85 -7.03
C GLY A 163 9.41 6.81 -6.19
N LYS A 164 10.30 7.25 -5.30
CA LYS A 164 11.03 6.37 -4.37
C LYS A 164 10.10 5.65 -3.39
N LEU A 165 9.04 6.32 -2.95
CA LEU A 165 8.05 5.70 -2.06
C LEU A 165 7.28 4.58 -2.76
N ILE A 166 6.93 4.76 -4.04
CA ILE A 166 6.32 3.71 -4.86
C ILE A 166 7.29 2.54 -5.05
N ASP A 167 8.57 2.81 -5.32
CA ASP A 167 9.59 1.76 -5.45
C ASP A 167 9.72 0.96 -4.15
N LYS A 168 9.87 1.65 -3.01
CA LYS A 168 9.94 1.02 -1.68
C LYS A 168 8.70 0.17 -1.38
N LEU A 169 7.51 0.71 -1.67
CA LEU A 169 6.26 -0.01 -1.46
C LEU A 169 6.16 -1.26 -2.34
N GLY A 170 6.54 -1.15 -3.60
CA GLY A 170 6.58 -2.26 -4.55
C GLY A 170 7.52 -3.37 -4.11
N GLU A 171 8.74 -3.02 -3.71
CA GLU A 171 9.72 -3.97 -3.20
C GLU A 171 9.24 -4.66 -1.92
N THR A 172 8.72 -3.89 -0.96
CA THR A 172 8.17 -4.42 0.29
C THR A 172 7.02 -5.40 0.01
N ALA A 173 6.13 -5.06 -0.92
CA ALA A 173 5.02 -5.93 -1.32
C ALA A 173 5.51 -7.22 -1.99
N MET A 174 6.47 -7.12 -2.92
CA MET A 174 7.06 -8.30 -3.57
C MET A 174 7.69 -9.24 -2.55
N ASN A 175 8.47 -8.71 -1.62
CA ASN A 175 9.08 -9.52 -0.55
C ASN A 175 8.05 -10.13 0.39
N SER A 176 7.00 -9.39 0.73
CA SER A 176 5.90 -9.89 1.56
C SER A 176 5.17 -11.08 0.90
N TYR A 177 4.98 -11.05 -0.42
CA TYR A 177 4.34 -12.18 -1.12
C TYR A 177 5.30 -13.34 -1.39
N ARG A 178 6.59 -13.06 -1.65
CA ARG A 178 7.64 -14.10 -1.69
C ARG A 178 7.68 -14.87 -0.37
N MET A 179 7.65 -14.17 0.76
CA MET A 179 7.62 -14.75 2.10
C MET A 179 6.40 -15.66 2.33
N ARG A 180 5.29 -15.47 1.60
CA ARG A 180 4.11 -16.35 1.69
C ARG A 180 4.19 -17.57 0.76
N ILE A 181 4.84 -17.43 -0.39
CA ILE A 181 4.85 -18.47 -1.44
C ILE A 181 6.06 -19.40 -1.33
N LEU A 182 7.19 -18.89 -0.79
CA LEU A 182 8.47 -19.61 -0.71
C LEU A 182 8.73 -20.25 0.65
N LYS A 183 7.69 -20.36 1.49
CA LYS A 183 7.76 -21.15 2.72
C LYS A 183 7.70 -22.63 2.46
#